data_AF-A0A9Q0R0K6-F1
#
_entry.id   AF-A0A9Q0R0K6-F1
#
_cell.length_a   1.000
_cell.length_b   1.000
_cell.length_c   1.000
_cell.angle_alpha   90.00
_cell.angle_beta   90.00
_cell.angle_gamma   90.00
#
_symmetry.space_group_name_H-M   'P 1'
#
loop_
_entity.id
_entity.type
_entity.pdbx_description
1 polymer ?
#
loop_
_entity_poly.entity_id
_entity_poly.type
_entity_poly.pdbx_seq_one_letter_code
_entity_poly.pdbx_strand_id
1 'polypeptide(L)'
;MVIDYYYYDFEDSEPRRVTSLKNTEPRQFEVDFGEDQYFVADGRGYASVVHYTATQFLSSKLGIITDPRLKLNKVVRAVNYSKNAVTVQTEDGSICHAKSAIVSVSLGVLQSNLIEFKPDLPPWKILALYEFDMTRFGKIFLKFPYKFWPTGPGTQYFLYAHERRGYYLIWKHFEEEYPGSNILMMIIITDDEARRIEQQTEAETEAEIMEVLRKMFGSHIPKPTDIFVAKWWSNRFFKVPSQSGASWSPTAPL
;
A
#
# COMPACT_ATOMS: atom_id res chain seq x y z
N MET A 1 -21.84 7.11 -9.80
CA MET A 1 -20.38 7.21 -9.98
C MET A 1 -19.64 7.17 -8.64
N VAL A 2 -19.91 8.09 -7.70
CA VAL A 2 -19.21 8.14 -6.39
C VAL A 2 -19.52 6.93 -5.50
N ILE A 3 -20.79 6.52 -5.43
CA ILE A 3 -21.21 5.34 -4.64
C ILE A 3 -20.60 4.06 -5.21
N ASP A 4 -20.63 3.89 -6.54
CA ASP A 4 -20.00 2.74 -7.23
C ASP A 4 -18.50 2.66 -6.89
N TYR A 5 -17.82 3.82 -6.91
CA TYR A 5 -16.42 3.90 -6.54
C TYR A 5 -16.16 3.51 -5.08
N TYR A 6 -17.01 3.97 -4.16
CA TYR A 6 -16.84 3.69 -2.74
C TYR A 6 -17.05 2.20 -2.40
N TYR A 7 -17.95 1.49 -3.09
CA TYR A 7 -18.21 0.07 -2.80
C TYR A 7 -17.26 -0.88 -3.52
N TYR A 8 -16.79 -0.52 -4.72
CA TYR A 8 -15.99 -1.40 -5.57
C TYR A 8 -14.54 -0.94 -5.63
N ASP A 9 -14.30 0.21 -6.26
CA ASP A 9 -12.95 0.70 -6.48
C ASP A 9 -12.20 0.84 -5.15
N PHE A 10 -12.83 1.34 -4.08
CA PHE A 10 -12.22 1.47 -2.75
C PHE A 10 -11.62 0.18 -2.20
N GLU A 11 -12.34 -0.93 -2.35
CA GLU A 11 -11.98 -2.23 -1.81
C GLU A 11 -11.05 -2.99 -2.75
N ASP A 12 -11.41 -3.03 -4.04
CA ASP A 12 -10.72 -3.86 -5.03
C ASP A 12 -9.54 -3.13 -5.70
N SER A 13 -9.42 -1.80 -5.50
CA SER A 13 -8.44 -0.92 -6.15
C SER A 13 -8.51 -0.90 -7.68
N GLU A 14 -9.64 -1.37 -8.23
CA GLU A 14 -9.91 -1.49 -9.64
C GLU A 14 -11.39 -1.19 -9.94
N PRO A 15 -11.69 -0.67 -11.14
CA PRO A 15 -13.07 -0.43 -11.51
C PRO A 15 -13.80 -1.75 -11.73
N ARG A 16 -15.05 -1.81 -11.30
CA ARG A 16 -15.94 -2.99 -11.42
C ARG A 16 -15.96 -3.68 -12.80
N ARG A 17 -15.65 -2.96 -13.88
CA ARG A 17 -15.61 -3.50 -15.25
C ARG A 17 -14.50 -4.52 -15.51
N VAL A 18 -13.42 -4.50 -14.71
CA VAL A 18 -12.31 -5.47 -14.83
C VAL A 18 -12.36 -6.53 -13.73
N THR A 19 -13.03 -6.25 -12.62
CA THR A 19 -13.18 -7.15 -11.48
C THR A 19 -14.10 -8.33 -11.80
N SER A 20 -13.63 -9.56 -11.52
CA SER A 20 -14.41 -10.78 -11.74
C SER A 20 -15.55 -10.90 -10.72
N LEU A 21 -16.79 -10.75 -11.20
CA LEU A 21 -17.99 -10.88 -10.37
C LEU A 21 -18.03 -12.19 -9.57
N LYS A 22 -17.64 -13.32 -10.19
CA LYS A 22 -17.68 -14.64 -9.55
C LYS A 22 -16.75 -14.74 -8.33
N ASN A 23 -15.66 -13.97 -8.33
CA ASN A 23 -14.61 -14.08 -7.32
C ASN A 23 -14.68 -12.97 -6.26
N THR A 24 -15.50 -11.94 -6.46
CA THR A 24 -15.63 -10.81 -5.53
C THR A 24 -17.04 -10.64 -4.95
N GLU A 25 -18.05 -11.34 -5.47
CA GLU A 25 -19.44 -11.21 -5.00
C GLU A 25 -20.09 -12.60 -4.76
N PRO A 26 -20.28 -13.02 -3.50
CA PRO A 26 -19.92 -12.32 -2.25
C PRO A 26 -18.41 -12.39 -1.98
N ARG A 27 -17.89 -11.42 -1.22
CA ARG A 27 -16.50 -11.46 -0.76
C ARG A 27 -16.35 -12.53 0.31
N GLN A 28 -15.64 -13.61 -0.02
CA GLN A 28 -15.47 -14.74 0.88
C GLN A 28 -14.87 -14.35 2.24
N PHE A 29 -13.99 -13.33 2.28
CA PHE A 29 -13.43 -12.82 3.53
C PHE A 29 -14.51 -12.24 4.46
N GLU A 30 -15.46 -11.47 3.94
CA GLU A 30 -16.56 -10.90 4.73
C GLU A 30 -17.51 -12.01 5.21
N VAL A 31 -17.75 -13.01 4.37
CA VAL A 31 -18.56 -14.20 4.72
C VAL A 31 -17.94 -15.00 5.86
N ASP A 32 -16.61 -15.18 5.84
CA ASP A 32 -15.92 -16.04 6.79
C ASP A 32 -15.56 -15.32 8.10
N PHE A 33 -15.24 -14.02 8.05
CA PHE A 33 -14.70 -13.26 9.19
C PHE A 33 -15.58 -12.10 9.66
N GLY A 34 -16.69 -11.83 8.96
CA GLY A 34 -17.60 -10.73 9.24
C GLY A 34 -17.30 -9.47 8.42
N GLU A 35 -18.26 -8.56 8.39
CA GLU A 35 -18.21 -7.31 7.61
C GLU A 35 -17.47 -6.17 8.36
N ASP A 36 -17.23 -6.33 9.67
CA ASP A 36 -16.63 -5.28 10.49
C ASP A 36 -15.13 -5.09 10.17
N GLN A 37 -14.78 -3.88 9.78
CA GLN A 37 -13.39 -3.47 9.54
C GLN A 37 -12.84 -2.63 10.69
N TYR A 38 -11.66 -3.00 11.20
CA TYR A 38 -11.00 -2.29 12.31
C TYR A 38 -9.73 -1.59 11.85
N PHE A 39 -9.68 -0.26 12.01
CA PHE A 39 -8.50 0.52 11.71
C PHE A 39 -7.49 0.45 12.88
N VAL A 40 -6.29 -0.09 12.62
CA VAL A 40 -5.23 -0.20 13.63
C VAL A 40 -4.48 1.13 13.75
N ALA A 41 -4.78 1.89 14.81
CA ALA A 41 -4.10 3.13 15.18
C ALA A 41 -3.25 2.96 16.45
N ASP A 42 -2.21 2.13 16.36
CA ASP A 42 -1.29 1.87 17.47
C ASP A 42 0.08 2.50 17.19
N GLY A 43 0.71 3.12 18.19
CA GLY A 43 2.04 3.74 18.06
C GLY A 43 3.15 2.73 17.70
N ARG A 44 2.95 1.44 17.94
CA ARG A 44 3.85 0.35 17.51
C ARG A 44 3.71 0.01 16.03
N GLY A 45 2.60 0.42 15.40
CA GLY A 45 2.25 0.10 14.02
C GLY A 45 1.76 -1.34 13.82
N TYR A 46 1.08 -1.57 12.68
CA TYR A 46 0.58 -2.90 12.32
C TYR A 46 1.70 -3.92 12.06
N ALA A 47 2.89 -3.43 11.70
CA ALA A 47 4.10 -4.25 11.57
C ALA A 47 4.46 -5.04 12.84
N SER A 48 3.98 -4.60 14.01
CA SER A 48 4.18 -5.30 15.28
C SER A 48 3.67 -6.75 15.26
N VAL A 49 2.62 -7.05 14.47
CA VAL A 49 2.13 -8.43 14.29
C VAL A 49 3.19 -9.30 13.61
N VAL A 50 3.80 -8.80 12.53
CA VAL A 50 4.86 -9.51 11.80
C VAL A 50 6.09 -9.70 12.69
N HIS A 51 6.47 -8.66 13.44
CA HIS A 51 7.56 -8.74 14.40
C HIS A 51 7.28 -9.78 15.50
N TYR A 52 6.06 -9.80 16.05
CA TYR A 52 5.65 -10.76 17.06
C TYR A 52 5.69 -12.20 16.54
N THR A 53 5.21 -12.45 15.32
CA THR A 53 5.28 -13.77 14.69
C THR A 53 6.73 -14.19 14.45
N ALA A 54 7.58 -13.28 13.97
CA ALA A 54 8.99 -13.56 13.72
C ALA A 54 9.77 -13.92 14.99
N THR A 55 9.49 -13.26 16.12
CA THR A 55 10.17 -13.56 17.40
C THR A 55 9.75 -14.89 18.03
N GLN A 56 8.68 -15.54 17.54
CA GLN A 56 8.31 -16.89 18.00
C GLN A 56 9.33 -17.97 17.58
N PHE A 57 10.08 -17.73 16.49
CA PHE A 57 11.00 -18.73 15.93
C PHE A 57 12.40 -18.20 15.60
N LEU A 58 12.60 -16.88 15.57
CA LEU A 58 13.92 -16.24 15.41
C LEU A 58 14.42 -15.72 16.75
N SER A 59 15.73 -15.88 17.00
CA SER A 59 16.37 -15.29 18.17
C SER A 59 16.33 -13.75 18.12
N SER A 60 15.96 -13.13 19.23
CA SER A 60 15.93 -11.68 19.39
C SER A 60 16.64 -11.24 20.68
N LYS A 61 17.20 -10.02 20.66
CA LYS A 61 17.81 -9.37 21.81
C LYS A 61 17.31 -7.94 21.88
N LEU A 62 16.77 -7.55 23.04
CA LEU A 62 16.22 -6.20 23.27
C LEU A 62 15.17 -5.77 22.22
N GLY A 63 14.31 -6.71 21.78
CA GLY A 63 13.26 -6.43 20.80
C GLY A 63 13.72 -6.38 19.34
N ILE A 64 15.03 -6.54 19.07
CA ILE A 64 15.58 -6.60 17.72
C ILE A 64 15.88 -8.05 17.36
N ILE A 65 15.46 -8.48 16.17
CA ILE A 65 15.77 -9.82 15.65
C ILE A 65 17.26 -9.86 15.29
N THR A 66 18.04 -10.66 16.00
CA THR A 66 19.50 -10.81 15.80
C THR A 66 19.86 -12.18 15.24
N ASP A 67 18.87 -12.96 14.82
CA ASP A 67 19.06 -14.29 14.29
C ASP A 67 19.89 -14.26 12.99
N PRO A 68 21.00 -14.99 12.90
CA PRO A 68 21.86 -14.97 11.71
C PRO A 68 21.17 -15.51 10.45
N ARG A 69 20.04 -16.23 10.58
CA ARG A 69 19.23 -16.73 9.46
C ARG A 69 18.49 -15.61 8.72
N LEU A 70 18.18 -14.50 9.39
CA LEU A 70 17.57 -13.32 8.76
C LEU A 70 18.67 -12.42 8.19
N LYS A 71 18.67 -12.25 6.87
CA LYS A 71 19.61 -11.35 6.17
C LYS A 71 18.85 -10.20 5.54
N LEU A 72 18.88 -9.04 6.20
CA LEU A 72 18.32 -7.80 5.66
C LEU A 72 19.25 -7.20 4.58
N ASN A 73 18.72 -6.30 3.76
CA ASN A 73 19.44 -5.65 2.66
C ASN A 73 20.03 -6.60 1.60
N LYS A 74 19.52 -7.83 1.53
CA LYS A 74 19.88 -8.81 0.50
C LYS A 74 18.84 -8.81 -0.61
N VAL A 75 19.11 -8.05 -1.66
CA VAL A 75 18.24 -8.00 -2.84
C VAL A 75 18.53 -9.20 -3.74
N VAL A 76 17.58 -10.10 -3.91
CA VAL A 76 17.71 -11.25 -4.82
C VAL A 76 17.59 -10.79 -6.26
N ARG A 77 18.49 -11.26 -7.14
CA ARG A 77 18.55 -10.91 -8.57
C ARG A 77 18.43 -12.11 -9.50
N ALA A 78 18.93 -13.27 -9.09
CA ALA A 78 18.78 -14.48 -9.87
C ALA A 78 18.47 -15.70 -8.99
N VAL A 79 17.61 -16.57 -9.49
CA VAL A 79 17.25 -17.84 -8.87
C VAL A 79 17.47 -18.95 -9.88
N ASN A 80 18.58 -19.67 -9.70
CA ASN A 80 18.92 -20.82 -10.53
C ASN A 80 18.43 -22.09 -9.85
N TYR A 81 17.48 -22.80 -10.44
CA TYR A 81 16.92 -24.02 -9.85
C TYR A 81 17.16 -25.25 -10.72
N SER A 82 17.39 -26.37 -10.06
CA SER A 82 17.58 -27.69 -10.64
C SER A 82 16.74 -28.71 -9.86
N LYS A 83 16.72 -29.98 -10.29
CA LYS A 83 15.94 -31.02 -9.60
C LYS A 83 16.31 -31.20 -8.12
N ASN A 84 17.56 -30.93 -7.74
CA ASN A 84 18.10 -31.26 -6.42
C ASN A 84 18.60 -30.05 -5.61
N ALA A 85 18.73 -28.88 -6.25
CA ALA A 85 19.31 -27.70 -5.61
C ALA A 85 18.81 -26.41 -6.25
N VAL A 86 18.79 -25.36 -5.44
CA VAL A 86 18.53 -23.98 -5.84
C VAL A 86 19.72 -23.11 -5.42
N THR A 87 20.16 -22.26 -6.32
CA THR A 87 21.20 -21.26 -6.10
C THR A 87 20.59 -19.88 -6.26
N VAL A 88 20.65 -19.08 -5.21
CA VAL A 88 20.12 -17.72 -5.17
C VAL A 88 21.29 -16.75 -5.22
N GLN A 89 21.27 -15.82 -6.16
CA GLN A 89 22.26 -14.76 -6.29
C GLN A 89 21.63 -13.43 -5.91
N THR A 90 22.36 -12.66 -5.11
CA THR A 90 21.95 -11.33 -4.65
C THR A 90 22.72 -10.23 -5.38
N GLU A 91 22.20 -9.01 -5.34
CA GLU A 91 22.77 -7.82 -5.99
C GLU A 91 24.18 -7.49 -5.51
N ASP A 92 24.51 -7.81 -4.26
CA ASP A 92 25.84 -7.59 -3.68
C ASP A 92 26.86 -8.70 -4.05
N GLY A 93 26.47 -9.63 -4.93
CA GLY A 93 27.30 -10.74 -5.36
C GLY A 93 27.28 -11.96 -4.44
N SER A 94 26.59 -11.92 -3.29
CA SER A 94 26.46 -13.09 -2.42
C SER A 94 25.66 -14.19 -3.10
N ILE A 95 26.13 -15.42 -2.97
CA ILE A 95 25.48 -16.62 -3.48
C ILE A 95 25.06 -17.49 -2.30
N CYS A 96 23.82 -17.98 -2.34
CA CYS A 96 23.27 -18.90 -1.35
C CYS A 96 22.83 -20.19 -2.04
N HIS A 97 23.26 -21.33 -1.50
CA HIS A 97 22.84 -22.64 -1.98
C HIS A 97 21.85 -23.25 -0.99
N ALA A 98 20.74 -23.78 -1.52
CA ALA A 98 19.71 -24.43 -0.74
C ALA A 98 19.14 -25.63 -1.51
N LYS A 99 18.41 -26.51 -0.82
CA LYS A 99 17.67 -27.62 -1.47
C LYS A 99 16.39 -27.13 -2.15
N SER A 100 15.75 -26.13 -1.54
CA SER A 100 14.50 -25.54 -2.00
C SER A 100 14.52 -24.04 -1.74
N ALA A 101 13.73 -23.28 -2.50
CA ALA A 101 13.49 -21.86 -2.28
C ALA A 101 11.99 -21.58 -2.20
N ILE A 102 11.60 -20.68 -1.30
CA ILE A 102 10.25 -20.16 -1.20
C ILE A 102 10.32 -18.70 -1.66
N VAL A 103 9.52 -18.36 -2.66
CA VAL A 103 9.46 -17.00 -3.20
C VAL A 103 8.22 -16.32 -2.64
N SER A 104 8.42 -15.36 -1.76
CA SER A 104 7.36 -14.57 -1.10
C SER A 104 7.37 -13.10 -1.55
N VAL A 105 7.98 -12.82 -2.71
CA VAL A 105 7.93 -11.48 -3.30
C VAL A 105 6.55 -11.23 -3.87
N SER A 106 6.22 -9.97 -4.05
CA SER A 106 4.93 -9.60 -4.60
C SER A 106 4.74 -10.00 -6.07
N LEU A 107 3.48 -10.08 -6.51
CA LEU A 107 3.15 -10.34 -7.90
C LEU A 107 3.76 -9.29 -8.84
N GLY A 108 3.71 -8.00 -8.49
CA GLY A 108 4.35 -6.94 -9.27
C GLY A 108 5.87 -7.06 -9.42
N VAL A 109 6.56 -7.66 -8.45
CA VAL A 109 7.99 -8.00 -8.58
C VAL A 109 8.18 -9.17 -9.54
N LEU A 110 7.34 -10.21 -9.48
CA LEU A 110 7.38 -11.38 -10.38
C LEU A 110 7.04 -11.02 -11.84
N GLN A 111 6.12 -10.07 -12.04
CA GLN A 111 5.79 -9.51 -13.35
C GLN A 111 6.89 -8.58 -13.88
N SER A 112 7.89 -8.27 -13.06
CA SER A 112 9.01 -7.42 -13.44
C SER A 112 10.29 -8.21 -13.64
N ASN A 113 11.20 -7.64 -14.43
CA ASN A 113 12.52 -8.23 -14.68
C ASN A 113 13.52 -8.03 -13.52
N LEU A 114 13.04 -7.94 -12.27
CA LEU A 114 13.90 -7.75 -11.10
C LEU A 114 14.67 -9.03 -10.73
N ILE A 115 13.99 -10.17 -10.84
CA ILE A 115 14.50 -11.51 -10.50
C ILE A 115 14.50 -12.36 -11.77
N GLU A 116 15.68 -12.83 -12.16
CA GLU A 116 15.86 -13.74 -13.29
C GLU A 116 15.78 -15.19 -12.79
N PHE A 117 14.91 -16.00 -13.40
CA PHE A 117 14.79 -17.43 -13.09
C PHE A 117 15.55 -18.25 -14.14
N LYS A 118 16.43 -19.17 -13.71
CA LYS A 118 17.13 -20.10 -14.62
C LYS A 118 16.95 -21.55 -14.17
N PRO A 119 16.39 -22.45 -14.99
CA PRO A 119 15.76 -22.19 -16.29
C PRO A 119 14.53 -21.27 -16.15
N ASP A 120 14.04 -20.75 -17.28
CA ASP A 120 12.84 -19.91 -17.28
C ASP A 120 11.65 -20.66 -16.66
N LEU A 121 10.75 -19.89 -16.05
CA LEU A 121 9.50 -20.42 -15.52
C LEU A 121 8.68 -21.04 -16.67
N PRO A 122 7.97 -22.15 -16.41
CA PRO A 122 7.21 -22.80 -17.45
C PRO A 122 6.09 -21.89 -17.98
N PRO A 123 5.68 -22.02 -19.26
CA PRO A 123 4.72 -21.11 -19.88
C PRO A 123 3.40 -20.97 -19.14
N TRP A 124 2.88 -22.07 -18.55
CA TRP A 124 1.65 -22.05 -17.75
C TRP A 124 1.77 -21.17 -16.49
N LYS A 125 2.96 -21.07 -15.91
CA LYS A 125 3.21 -20.22 -14.74
C LYS A 125 3.33 -18.76 -15.16
N ILE A 126 4.03 -18.50 -16.27
CA ILE A 126 4.17 -17.15 -16.82
C ILE A 126 2.80 -16.58 -17.20
N LEU A 127 1.97 -17.36 -17.91
CA LEU A 127 0.62 -16.94 -18.28
C LEU A 127 -0.20 -16.56 -17.03
N ALA A 128 -0.21 -17.42 -16.01
CA ALA A 128 -0.93 -17.13 -14.77
C ALA A 128 -0.41 -15.88 -14.04
N LEU A 129 0.88 -15.55 -14.15
CA LEU A 129 1.43 -14.33 -13.56
C LEU A 129 0.94 -13.07 -14.29
N TYR A 130 0.75 -13.12 -15.61
CA TYR A 130 0.31 -11.98 -16.41
C TYR A 130 -1.20 -11.87 -16.57
N GLU A 131 -1.96 -12.93 -16.25
CA GLU A 131 -3.43 -12.89 -16.19
C GLU A 131 -3.96 -12.23 -14.92
N PHE A 132 -3.16 -12.18 -13.84
CA PHE A 132 -3.55 -11.52 -12.60
C PHE A 132 -3.06 -10.08 -12.57
N ASP A 133 -3.97 -9.17 -12.24
CA ASP A 133 -3.64 -7.76 -12.12
C ASP A 133 -3.06 -7.42 -10.74
N MET A 134 -2.02 -6.60 -10.76
CA MET A 134 -1.51 -5.93 -9.57
C MET A 134 -2.07 -4.50 -9.58
N THR A 135 -3.08 -4.28 -8.73
CA THR A 135 -3.89 -3.05 -8.68
C THR A 135 -3.08 -1.84 -8.18
N ARG A 136 -3.62 -0.61 -8.07
CA ARG A 136 -2.84 0.56 -7.57
C ARG A 136 -3.63 1.31 -6.52
N PHE A 137 -3.03 1.44 -5.33
CA PHE A 137 -3.63 2.09 -4.17
C PHE A 137 -2.58 2.99 -3.54
N GLY A 138 -2.88 4.29 -3.52
CA GLY A 138 -2.06 5.33 -2.93
C GLY A 138 -2.76 5.96 -1.73
N LYS A 139 -1.99 6.28 -0.69
CA LYS A 139 -2.45 7.10 0.43
C LYS A 139 -1.68 8.39 0.43
N ILE A 140 -2.39 9.51 0.53
CA ILE A 140 -1.80 10.82 0.78
C ILE A 140 -2.22 11.25 2.16
N PHE A 141 -1.24 11.68 2.96
CA PHE A 141 -1.48 12.27 4.26
C PHE A 141 -1.14 13.75 4.19
N LEU A 142 -2.02 14.58 4.71
CA LEU A 142 -1.89 16.03 4.75
C LEU A 142 -2.03 16.46 6.20
N LYS A 143 -1.05 17.19 6.69
CA LYS A 143 -1.10 17.80 8.02
C LYS A 143 -1.45 19.27 7.89
N PHE A 144 -2.44 19.74 8.65
CA PHE A 144 -2.89 21.13 8.63
C PHE A 144 -2.58 21.84 9.96
N PRO A 145 -2.43 23.18 9.95
CA PRO A 145 -2.20 23.94 11.18
C PRO A 145 -3.41 23.96 12.10
N TYR A 146 -4.63 23.94 11.54
CA TYR A 146 -5.88 23.82 12.29
C TYR A 146 -6.91 23.03 11.50
N LYS A 147 -7.86 22.42 12.22
CA LYS A 147 -8.99 21.70 11.62
C LYS A 147 -10.02 22.65 11.02
N PHE A 148 -10.42 22.38 9.78
CA PHE A 148 -11.47 23.14 9.07
C PHE A 148 -12.63 22.24 8.61
N TRP A 149 -12.50 20.92 8.75
CA TRP A 149 -13.53 19.94 8.43
C TRP A 149 -14.46 19.69 9.62
N PRO A 150 -15.70 19.22 9.39
CA PRO A 150 -16.62 18.87 10.46
C PRO A 150 -16.07 17.67 11.25
N THR A 151 -16.12 17.76 12.57
CA THR A 151 -15.78 16.68 13.50
C THR A 151 -17.01 16.28 14.30
N GLY A 152 -17.32 14.98 14.35
CA GLY A 152 -18.46 14.42 15.06
C GLY A 152 -18.81 12.99 14.62
N PRO A 153 -19.80 12.35 15.26
CA PRO A 153 -20.20 10.98 14.93
C PRO A 153 -20.57 10.85 13.45
N GLY A 154 -20.00 9.86 12.75
CA GLY A 154 -20.29 9.59 11.34
C GLY A 154 -19.62 10.56 10.34
N THR A 155 -18.77 11.47 10.80
CA THR A 155 -18.04 12.41 9.90
C THR A 155 -16.66 11.90 9.48
N GLN A 156 -16.24 10.73 9.99
CA GLN A 156 -14.89 10.21 9.84
C GLN A 156 -14.48 10.07 8.37
N TYR A 157 -15.40 9.58 7.53
CA TYR A 157 -15.24 9.49 6.09
C TYR A 157 -16.15 10.49 5.40
N PHE A 158 -15.62 11.17 4.39
CA PHE A 158 -16.41 12.00 3.51
C PHE A 158 -15.97 11.86 2.06
N LEU A 159 -16.92 12.04 1.16
CA LEU A 159 -16.76 11.78 -0.27
C LEU A 159 -16.81 13.09 -1.06
N TYR A 160 -15.92 13.24 -2.03
CA TYR A 160 -15.94 14.33 -3.00
C TYR A 160 -16.51 13.84 -4.33
N ALA A 161 -17.64 14.40 -4.74
CA ALA A 161 -18.26 14.09 -6.01
C ALA A 161 -17.70 14.96 -7.12
N HIS A 162 -16.97 14.35 -8.05
CA HIS A 162 -16.42 15.02 -9.23
C HIS A 162 -16.89 14.33 -10.53
N GLU A 163 -16.93 15.06 -11.63
CA GLU A 163 -17.29 14.51 -12.95
C GLU A 163 -16.28 13.44 -13.42
N ARG A 164 -15.01 13.64 -13.07
CA ARG A 164 -13.93 12.66 -13.27
C ARG A 164 -13.97 11.60 -12.17
N ARG A 165 -14.28 10.35 -12.53
CA ARG A 165 -14.25 9.18 -11.62
C ARG A 165 -12.87 9.07 -10.95
N GLY A 166 -12.86 8.93 -9.63
CA GLY A 166 -11.65 8.70 -8.84
C GLY A 166 -10.78 9.92 -8.55
N TYR A 167 -11.21 11.11 -8.98
CA TYR A 167 -10.48 12.35 -8.71
C TYR A 167 -10.68 12.78 -7.25
N TYR A 168 -9.67 12.49 -6.40
CA TYR A 168 -9.60 12.90 -4.99
C TYR A 168 -10.90 12.64 -4.21
N LEU A 169 -11.40 11.42 -4.33
CA LEU A 169 -12.78 11.08 -3.98
C LEU A 169 -12.98 10.78 -2.49
N ILE A 170 -12.06 10.05 -1.86
CA ILE A 170 -12.26 9.53 -0.50
C ILE A 170 -11.30 10.22 0.45
N TRP A 171 -11.90 10.79 1.50
CA TRP A 171 -11.19 11.49 2.55
C TRP A 171 -11.56 10.88 3.90
N LYS A 172 -10.56 10.76 4.76
CA LYS A 172 -10.68 10.30 6.13
C LYS A 172 -9.98 11.29 7.05
N HIS A 173 -10.64 11.72 8.12
CA HIS A 173 -9.95 12.41 9.23
C HIS A 173 -9.70 11.45 10.39
N PHE A 174 -8.72 11.79 11.23
CA PHE A 174 -8.29 10.93 12.36
C PHE A 174 -8.53 11.56 13.73
N GLU A 175 -9.60 12.32 13.91
CA GLU A 175 -9.85 12.96 15.21
C GLU A 175 -10.09 11.93 16.33
N GLU A 176 -10.64 10.75 15.99
CA GLU A 176 -10.86 9.66 16.95
C GLU A 176 -9.57 8.88 17.25
N GLU A 177 -8.76 8.60 16.23
CA GLU A 177 -7.53 7.81 16.38
C GLU A 177 -6.33 8.63 16.88
N TYR A 178 -6.22 9.88 16.42
CA TYR A 178 -5.13 10.79 16.75
C TYR A 178 -5.68 12.19 17.09
N PRO A 179 -6.25 12.38 18.29
CA PRO A 179 -6.85 13.64 18.70
C PRO A 179 -5.86 14.81 18.61
N GLY A 180 -6.25 15.88 17.90
CA GLY A 180 -5.43 17.10 17.78
C GLY A 180 -4.24 16.99 16.82
N SER A 181 -4.11 15.88 16.08
CA SER A 181 -3.07 15.72 15.05
C SER A 181 -3.29 16.61 13.83
N ASN A 182 -4.54 17.06 13.59
CA ASN A 182 -4.97 17.83 12.42
C ASN A 182 -4.53 17.17 11.10
N ILE A 183 -4.58 15.83 11.06
CA ILE A 183 -4.21 15.04 9.89
C ILE A 183 -5.46 14.65 9.11
N LEU A 184 -5.39 14.88 7.81
CA LEU A 184 -6.35 14.42 6.83
C LEU A 184 -5.67 13.37 5.94
N MET A 185 -6.24 12.18 5.85
CA MET A 185 -5.82 11.20 4.84
C MET A 185 -6.77 11.28 3.66
N MET A 186 -6.16 11.27 2.49
CA MET A 186 -6.83 11.17 1.22
C MET A 186 -6.41 9.86 0.56
N ILE A 187 -7.38 9.17 -0.02
CA ILE A 187 -7.19 7.84 -0.56
C ILE A 187 -7.33 7.90 -2.08
N ILE A 188 -6.28 7.47 -2.79
CA ILE A 188 -6.21 7.40 -4.26
C ILE A 188 -6.28 5.94 -4.64
N ILE A 189 -7.24 5.59 -5.48
CA ILE A 189 -7.60 4.18 -5.65
C ILE A 189 -7.81 3.81 -7.11
N THR A 190 -7.79 4.80 -8.00
CA THR A 190 -7.86 4.51 -9.43
C THR A 190 -6.47 4.41 -10.02
N ASP A 191 -6.27 3.32 -10.76
CA ASP A 191 -5.05 3.00 -11.50
C ASP A 191 -4.42 4.21 -12.20
N ASP A 192 -5.22 4.92 -12.99
CA ASP A 192 -4.76 6.06 -13.78
C ASP A 192 -4.39 7.27 -12.92
N GLU A 193 -5.16 7.58 -11.87
CA GLU A 193 -4.85 8.69 -10.95
C GLU A 193 -3.62 8.37 -10.09
N ALA A 194 -3.50 7.13 -9.60
CA ALA A 194 -2.35 6.70 -8.83
C ALA A 194 -1.05 6.81 -9.63
N ARG A 195 -1.04 6.39 -10.92
CA ARG A 195 0.12 6.56 -11.80
C ARG A 195 0.46 8.04 -12.01
N ARG A 196 -0.54 8.86 -12.29
CA ARG A 196 -0.36 10.30 -12.54
C ARG A 196 0.25 10.99 -11.33
N ILE A 197 -0.30 10.74 -10.15
CA ILE A 197 0.12 11.40 -8.91
C ILE A 197 1.50 10.91 -8.46
N GLU A 198 1.84 9.63 -8.62
CA GLU A 198 3.19 9.15 -8.31
C GLU A 198 4.28 9.80 -9.18
N GLN A 199 3.95 10.11 -10.45
CA GLN A 199 4.85 10.78 -11.41
C GLN A 199 4.96 12.29 -11.19
N GLN A 200 4.01 12.90 -10.49
CA GLN A 200 4.00 14.32 -10.18
C GLN A 200 4.88 14.66 -8.98
N THR A 201 5.20 15.95 -8.89
CA THR A 201 5.84 16.51 -7.69
C THR A 201 4.81 16.66 -6.56
N GLU A 202 5.29 16.64 -5.32
CA GLU A 202 4.43 16.85 -4.15
C GLU A 202 3.77 18.24 -4.18
N ALA A 203 4.46 19.26 -4.70
CA ALA A 203 3.92 20.62 -4.83
C ALA A 203 2.76 20.70 -5.83
N GLU A 204 2.84 20.00 -6.97
CA GLU A 204 1.73 19.92 -7.94
C GLU A 204 0.54 19.19 -7.32
N THR A 205 0.81 18.06 -6.64
CA THR A 205 -0.22 17.27 -5.95
C THR A 205 -0.90 18.09 -4.86
N GLU A 206 -0.12 18.87 -4.07
CA GLU A 206 -0.65 19.78 -3.06
C GLU A 206 -1.57 20.84 -3.68
N ALA A 207 -1.17 21.43 -4.82
CA ALA A 207 -1.96 22.46 -5.48
C ALA A 207 -3.33 21.93 -5.95
N GLU A 208 -3.35 20.73 -6.55
CA GLU A 208 -4.59 20.08 -6.99
C GLU A 208 -5.51 19.73 -5.80
N ILE A 209 -4.94 19.15 -4.74
CA ILE A 209 -5.68 18.82 -3.50
C ILE A 209 -6.26 20.10 -2.87
N MET A 210 -5.48 21.19 -2.80
CA MET A 210 -5.95 22.46 -2.25
C MET A 210 -7.07 23.08 -3.08
N GLU A 211 -7.09 22.89 -4.40
CA GLU A 211 -8.21 23.31 -5.23
C GLU A 211 -9.50 22.55 -4.87
N VAL A 212 -9.40 21.23 -4.71
CA VAL A 212 -10.52 20.38 -4.30
C VAL A 212 -11.03 20.77 -2.91
N LEU A 213 -10.13 20.90 -1.93
CA LEU A 213 -10.50 21.28 -0.56
C LEU A 213 -11.14 22.67 -0.50
N ARG A 214 -10.68 23.63 -1.30
CA ARG A 214 -11.30 24.96 -1.40
C ARG A 214 -12.70 24.91 -1.99
N LYS A 215 -12.95 24.02 -2.95
CA LYS A 215 -14.31 23.79 -3.49
C LYS A 215 -15.23 23.12 -2.46
N MET A 216 -14.69 22.28 -1.57
CA MET A 216 -15.47 21.57 -0.55
C MET A 216 -15.78 22.42 0.69
N PHE A 217 -14.80 23.13 1.22
CA PHE A 217 -14.89 23.82 2.52
C PHE A 217 -14.78 25.35 2.43
N GLY A 218 -14.59 25.89 1.22
CA GLY A 218 -14.49 27.32 0.95
C GLY A 218 -13.04 27.84 0.83
N SER A 219 -12.90 29.10 0.45
CA SER A 219 -11.61 29.72 0.11
C SER A 219 -10.67 29.99 1.29
N HIS A 220 -11.19 29.99 2.52
CA HIS A 220 -10.45 30.38 3.74
C HIS A 220 -9.82 29.18 4.46
N ILE A 221 -9.27 28.22 3.71
CA ILE A 221 -8.57 27.07 4.29
C ILE A 221 -7.05 27.27 4.31
N PRO A 222 -6.35 26.78 5.35
CA PRO A 222 -4.91 26.90 5.42
C PRO A 222 -4.23 25.93 4.44
N LYS A 223 -3.02 26.25 4.02
CA LYS A 223 -2.16 25.28 3.32
C LYS A 223 -1.72 24.17 4.29
N PRO A 224 -1.49 22.94 3.80
CA PRO A 224 -0.91 21.90 4.62
C PRO A 224 0.51 22.31 5.06
N THR A 225 0.85 21.99 6.30
CA THR A 225 2.22 22.15 6.82
C THR A 225 3.14 21.06 6.32
N ASP A 226 2.59 19.89 6.00
CA ASP A 226 3.33 18.72 5.55
C ASP A 226 2.44 17.83 4.68
N ILE A 227 3.05 17.18 3.69
CA ILE A 227 2.40 16.25 2.76
C ILE A 227 3.25 14.99 2.64
N PHE A 228 2.60 13.83 2.75
CA PHE A 228 3.24 12.55 2.53
C PHE A 228 2.47 11.77 1.47
N VAL A 229 3.11 11.51 0.33
CA VAL A 229 2.55 10.72 -0.76
C VAL A 229 3.23 9.36 -0.79
N ALA A 230 2.47 8.30 -0.54
CA ALA A 230 3.02 6.95 -0.50
C ALA A 230 3.24 6.40 -1.93
N LYS A 231 4.49 6.40 -2.41
CA LYS A 231 4.88 5.98 -3.78
C LYS A 231 5.29 4.51 -3.85
N TRP A 232 4.32 3.60 -3.82
CA TRP A 232 4.59 2.15 -3.77
C TRP A 232 4.84 1.52 -5.13
N TRP A 233 4.20 2.03 -6.18
CA TRP A 233 4.41 1.54 -7.53
C TRP A 233 5.84 1.80 -8.01
N SER A 234 6.36 2.99 -7.70
CA SER A 234 7.74 3.39 -7.99
C SER A 234 8.78 2.57 -7.20
N ASN A 235 8.38 1.90 -6.12
CA ASN A 235 9.29 1.09 -5.32
C ASN A 235 9.58 -0.25 -5.99
N ARG A 236 10.84 -0.47 -6.39
CA ARG A 236 11.29 -1.69 -7.10
C ARG A 236 11.03 -3.00 -6.35
N PHE A 237 10.87 -2.98 -5.02
CA PHE A 237 10.66 -4.18 -4.19
C PHE A 237 9.20 -4.54 -3.96
N PHE A 238 8.31 -3.62 -4.29
CA PHE A 238 6.88 -3.84 -4.19
C PHE A 238 6.35 -3.89 -5.61
N LYS A 239 6.56 -2.85 -6.43
CA LYS A 239 5.86 -2.68 -7.73
C LYS A 239 4.38 -3.03 -7.57
N VAL A 240 3.84 -2.66 -6.41
CA VAL A 240 2.60 -3.13 -5.81
C VAL A 240 1.90 -1.93 -5.18
N PRO A 241 0.57 -1.89 -5.22
CA PRO A 241 -0.28 -0.95 -4.49
C PRO A 241 -0.05 -1.06 -2.99
N SER A 242 -0.18 0.04 -2.25
CA SER A 242 -0.15 -0.01 -0.79
C SER A 242 -1.32 -0.84 -0.27
N GLN A 243 -1.04 -1.93 0.44
CA GLN A 243 -1.92 -2.41 1.50
C GLN A 243 -1.20 -2.31 2.85
N SER A 244 -1.94 -1.74 3.82
CA SER A 244 -1.68 -1.60 5.26
C SER A 244 -0.28 -1.90 5.80
N GLY A 245 0.42 -0.87 6.31
CA GLY A 245 1.56 -1.11 7.22
C GLY A 245 2.57 0.01 7.47
N ALA A 246 2.48 1.17 6.82
CA ALA A 246 3.42 2.26 7.09
C ALA A 246 3.03 3.03 8.36
N SER A 247 3.70 2.73 9.48
CA SER A 247 3.70 3.59 10.66
C SER A 247 4.52 4.85 10.37
N TRP A 248 3.87 6.00 10.31
CA TRP A 248 4.54 7.30 10.39
C TRP A 248 4.72 7.64 11.88
N SER A 249 5.96 7.92 12.31
CA SER A 249 6.22 8.51 13.63
C SER A 249 6.48 10.01 13.48
N PRO A 250 5.94 10.88 14.35
CA PRO A 250 6.18 12.33 14.28
C PRO A 250 7.61 12.75 14.72
N THR A 251 8.52 11.81 14.96
CA THR A 251 9.77 12.05 15.71
C THR A 251 11.06 11.72 14.97
N ALA A 252 11.04 11.45 13.66
CA ALA A 252 12.28 11.31 12.90
C ALA A 252 12.91 12.70 12.68
N PRO A 253 14.14 12.98 13.17
CA PRO A 253 14.88 14.17 12.79
C PRO A 253 15.40 14.03 11.35
N LEU A 254 15.60 15.19 10.72
CA LEU A 254 16.21 15.41 9.39
C LEU A 254 17.42 14.51 9.10
#